data_AF-A0A7Y2SP32-F1
#
_entry.id   AF-A0A7Y2SP32-F1
#
_cell.length_a   1.000
_cell.length_b   1.000
_cell.length_c   1.000
_cell.angle_alpha   90.00
_cell.angle_beta   90.00
_cell.angle_gamma   90.00
#
_symmetry.space_group_name_H-M   'P 1'
#
loop_
_entity.id
_entity.type
_entity.pdbx_description
1 polymer ?
#
loop_
_entity_poly.entity_id
_entity_poly.type
_entity_poly.pdbx_seq_one_letter_code
_entity_poly.pdbx_strand_id
1 'polypeptide(L)'
;MTLFQPFHSADVREAVGHQIRGYRMARQQAAADQRQFLAAQAAELHDMVAKALADMDSDLSASAEAQRNHLQTIVDTLRKDVADLLHGLSTDRRARTADLQQQRAQELRDLRQHVANYLGDLSAERADMAAAQWDRLSLDRQSRAHDVANMLAELHITRPVALPPTLPAMPATDTPTSSVPVAEPPTSDEDDLDMVQRFGQAGLVAYAQMARVTILRVLEGGAPSDDQEIQIGAQVDGLSGNVQPFLAELMRTFGRFSPAERDQMGEIVLGVQRNVVALSRELETSPWPTSPAQHEDFRRMIEDLRHRLAPLLNELDVAAQALQAPAEPVSEPEPTQARSYRDNLTTIHGIGPALQQRLDRAGICTYIQLALSSPEDLRKALGDAGRLANVEDWIVQARSLAGMPS
;
A
#
# COMPACT_ATOMS: atom_id res chain seq x y z
N MET A 1 70.56 -96.13 64.61
CA MET A 1 69.15 -95.88 64.98
C MET A 1 69.08 -94.49 65.58
N THR A 2 68.62 -93.50 64.82
CA THR A 2 68.26 -92.18 65.37
C THR A 2 66.99 -91.70 64.66
N LEU A 3 65.90 -91.79 65.41
CA LEU A 3 64.56 -91.20 65.34
C LEU A 3 64.20 -90.30 64.14
N PHE A 4 63.25 -90.80 63.34
CA PHE A 4 62.39 -90.01 62.46
C PHE A 4 61.25 -89.43 63.31
N GLN A 5 61.17 -88.11 63.49
CA GLN A 5 60.05 -87.47 64.19
C GLN A 5 58.78 -87.47 63.32
N PRO A 6 57.60 -87.84 63.86
CA PRO A 6 56.33 -87.72 63.15
C PRO A 6 55.82 -86.28 63.20
N PHE A 7 55.75 -85.61 62.06
CA PHE A 7 55.02 -84.34 61.92
C PHE A 7 53.53 -84.56 62.26
N HIS A 8 53.01 -83.85 63.27
CA HIS A 8 51.61 -83.93 63.66
C HIS A 8 50.74 -83.17 62.63
N SER A 9 49.71 -83.83 62.09
CA SER A 9 48.79 -83.28 61.08
C SER A 9 47.98 -82.04 61.55
N ALA A 10 48.00 -81.75 62.86
CA ALA A 10 47.41 -80.56 63.45
C ALA A 10 48.30 -79.32 63.20
N ASP A 11 49.61 -79.44 63.43
CA ASP A 11 50.57 -78.34 63.29
C ASP A 11 50.67 -77.85 61.83
N VAL A 12 50.61 -78.79 60.87
CA VAL A 12 50.60 -78.45 59.43
C VAL A 12 49.31 -77.71 59.05
N ARG A 13 48.15 -78.11 59.59
CA ARG A 13 46.86 -77.43 59.34
C ARG A 13 46.83 -76.04 59.95
N GLU A 14 47.41 -75.87 61.13
CA GLU A 14 47.50 -74.57 61.79
C GLU A 14 48.44 -73.62 61.04
N ALA A 15 49.61 -74.11 60.61
CA ALA A 15 50.56 -73.36 59.80
C ALA A 15 49.96 -72.92 58.45
N VAL A 16 49.28 -73.83 57.75
CA VAL A 16 48.57 -73.52 56.49
C VAL A 16 47.42 -72.53 56.73
N GLY A 17 46.67 -72.68 57.82
CA GLY A 17 45.61 -71.74 58.21
C GLY A 17 46.14 -70.33 58.50
N HIS A 18 47.29 -70.22 59.16
CA HIS A 18 47.98 -68.95 59.37
C HIS A 18 48.43 -68.32 58.05
N GLN A 19 49.01 -69.12 57.14
CA GLN A 19 49.47 -68.65 55.83
C GLN A 19 48.32 -68.19 54.92
N ILE A 20 47.17 -68.89 54.93
CA ILE A 20 45.96 -68.49 54.20
C ILE A 20 45.38 -67.19 54.78
N ARG A 21 45.34 -67.03 56.10
CA ARG A 21 44.90 -65.77 56.73
C ARG A 21 45.82 -64.61 56.37
N GLY A 22 47.14 -64.82 56.42
CA GLY A 22 48.13 -63.82 56.01
C GLY A 22 47.97 -63.42 54.53
N TYR A 23 47.83 -64.40 53.63
CA TYR A 23 47.59 -64.12 52.21
C TYR A 23 46.26 -63.40 51.95
N ARG A 24 45.19 -63.79 52.65
CA ARG A 24 43.87 -63.13 52.53
C ARG A 24 43.93 -61.68 52.98
N MET A 25 44.59 -61.40 54.11
CA MET A 25 44.77 -60.04 54.62
C MET A 25 45.64 -59.21 53.67
N ALA A 26 46.76 -59.75 53.18
CA ALA A 26 47.62 -59.06 52.21
C ALA A 26 46.87 -58.74 50.90
N ARG A 27 46.05 -59.67 50.39
CA ARG A 27 45.23 -59.45 49.20
C ARG A 27 44.11 -58.43 49.43
N GLN A 28 43.49 -58.43 50.61
CA GLN A 28 42.50 -57.42 50.98
C GLN A 28 43.13 -56.03 51.09
N GLN A 29 44.31 -55.93 51.69
CA GLN A 29 45.06 -54.67 51.79
C GLN A 29 45.43 -54.15 50.40
N ALA A 30 46.03 -54.99 49.54
CA ALA A 30 46.37 -54.60 48.17
C ALA A 30 45.14 -54.14 47.36
N ALA A 31 43.98 -54.79 47.54
CA ALA A 31 42.74 -54.36 46.91
C ALA A 31 42.20 -53.03 47.48
N ALA A 32 42.39 -52.76 48.78
CA ALA A 32 42.03 -51.49 49.40
C ALA A 32 42.94 -50.36 48.90
N ASP A 33 44.25 -50.59 48.85
CA ASP A 33 45.23 -49.61 48.36
C ASP A 33 44.96 -49.29 46.88
N GLN A 34 44.67 -50.30 46.05
CA GLN A 34 44.31 -50.09 44.65
C GLN A 34 43.00 -49.30 44.50
N ARG A 35 41.98 -49.57 45.34
CA ARG A 35 40.73 -48.79 45.33
C ARG A 35 40.96 -47.33 45.72
N GLN A 36 41.79 -47.08 46.72
CA GLN A 36 42.12 -45.72 47.14
C GLN A 36 42.86 -44.96 46.03
N PHE A 37 43.81 -45.61 45.36
CA PHE A 37 44.53 -45.02 44.23
C PHE A 37 43.60 -44.68 43.05
N LEU A 38 42.70 -45.59 42.68
CA LEU A 38 41.72 -45.34 41.62
C LEU A 38 40.72 -44.24 42.00
N ALA A 39 40.28 -44.20 43.26
CA ALA A 39 39.41 -43.14 43.76
C ALA A 39 40.08 -41.77 43.72
N ALA A 40 41.37 -41.69 44.06
CA ALA A 40 42.14 -40.45 43.97
C ALA A 40 42.26 -39.97 42.51
N GLN A 41 42.58 -40.85 41.57
CA GLN A 41 42.61 -40.50 40.14
C GLN A 41 41.25 -40.09 39.59
N ALA A 42 40.17 -40.77 40.00
CA ALA A 42 38.82 -40.41 39.58
C ALA A 42 38.41 -39.02 40.11
N ALA A 43 38.80 -38.69 41.34
CA ALA A 43 38.57 -37.36 41.92
C ALA A 43 39.36 -36.28 41.17
N GLU A 44 40.63 -36.54 40.83
CA GLU A 44 41.45 -35.62 40.04
C GLU A 44 40.87 -35.38 38.64
N LEU A 45 40.43 -36.45 37.95
CA LEU A 45 39.76 -36.33 36.66
C LEU A 45 38.44 -35.56 36.77
N HIS A 46 37.65 -35.80 37.82
CA HIS A 46 36.42 -35.05 38.07
C HIS A 46 36.70 -33.56 38.27
N ASP A 47 37.72 -33.19 39.05
CA ASP A 47 38.11 -31.78 39.24
C ASP A 47 38.57 -31.14 37.92
N MET A 48 39.36 -31.86 37.12
CA MET A 48 39.78 -31.39 35.80
C MET A 48 38.59 -31.15 34.86
N VAL A 49 37.64 -32.08 34.81
CA VAL A 49 36.43 -31.96 33.99
C VAL A 49 35.54 -30.83 34.50
N ALA A 50 35.34 -30.72 35.82
CA ALA A 50 34.55 -29.65 36.42
C ALA A 50 35.14 -28.27 36.08
N LYS A 51 36.47 -28.14 36.15
CA LYS A 51 37.17 -26.92 35.74
C LYS A 51 36.98 -26.63 34.25
N ALA A 52 37.18 -27.62 33.38
CA ALA A 52 37.01 -27.44 31.93
C ALA A 52 35.58 -27.04 31.55
N LEU A 53 34.57 -27.60 32.25
CA LEU A 53 33.16 -27.21 32.04
C LEU A 53 32.88 -25.79 32.52
N ALA A 54 33.45 -25.38 33.66
CA ALA A 54 33.33 -24.01 34.15
C ALA A 54 33.98 -22.99 33.20
N ASP A 55 35.17 -23.31 32.67
CA ASP A 55 35.86 -22.47 31.69
C ASP A 55 35.02 -22.37 30.40
N MET A 56 34.47 -23.48 29.91
CA MET A 56 33.62 -23.49 28.71
C MET A 56 32.30 -22.71 28.90
N ASP A 57 31.69 -22.77 30.08
CA ASP A 57 30.48 -21.99 30.41
C ASP A 57 30.80 -20.48 30.47
N SER A 58 31.95 -20.12 31.02
CA SER A 58 32.46 -18.75 31.00
C SER A 58 32.71 -18.26 29.56
N ASP A 59 33.30 -19.08 28.70
CA ASP A 59 33.55 -18.70 27.30
C ASP A 59 32.25 -18.57 26.50
N LEU A 60 31.29 -19.47 26.71
CA LEU A 60 29.98 -19.42 26.06
C LEU A 60 29.18 -18.20 26.49
N SER A 61 29.17 -17.87 27.79
CA SER A 61 28.50 -16.68 28.29
C SER A 61 29.14 -15.40 27.74
N ALA A 62 30.47 -15.31 27.73
CA ALA A 62 31.19 -14.18 27.13
C ALA A 62 30.89 -14.03 25.62
N SER A 63 30.86 -15.14 24.88
CA SER A 63 30.49 -15.14 23.45
C SER A 63 29.03 -14.69 23.24
N ALA A 64 28.10 -15.15 24.08
CA ALA A 64 26.70 -14.76 24.00
C ALA A 64 26.51 -13.25 24.29
N GLU A 65 27.23 -12.70 25.26
CA GLU A 65 27.24 -11.26 25.54
C GLU A 65 27.84 -10.46 24.38
N ALA A 66 28.95 -10.91 23.80
CA ALA A 66 29.55 -10.27 22.63
C ALA A 66 28.58 -10.24 21.43
N GLN A 67 27.87 -11.35 21.17
CA GLN A 67 26.84 -11.43 20.13
C GLN A 67 25.67 -10.48 20.40
N ARG A 68 25.17 -10.42 21.65
CA ARG A 68 24.11 -9.48 22.03
C ARG A 68 24.53 -8.03 21.81
N ASN A 69 25.73 -7.67 22.24
CA ASN A 69 26.28 -6.32 22.05
C ASN A 69 26.44 -5.96 20.57
N HIS A 70 26.87 -6.92 19.74
CA HIS A 70 26.99 -6.74 18.31
C HIS A 70 25.62 -6.51 17.64
N LEU A 71 24.62 -7.35 17.96
CA LEU A 71 23.26 -7.19 17.44
C LEU A 71 22.63 -5.87 17.89
N GLN A 72 22.84 -5.46 19.14
CA GLN A 72 22.35 -4.19 19.65
C GLN A 72 22.94 -3.01 18.85
N THR A 73 24.24 -3.07 18.56
CA THR A 73 24.91 -2.04 17.73
C THR A 73 24.31 -1.96 16.33
N ILE A 74 24.00 -3.11 15.70
CA ILE A 74 23.36 -3.15 14.38
C ILE A 74 21.96 -2.53 14.45
N VAL A 75 21.17 -2.89 15.46
CA VAL A 75 19.81 -2.37 15.63
C VAL A 75 19.82 -0.85 15.84
N ASP A 76 20.74 -0.35 16.67
CA ASP A 76 20.86 1.09 16.93
C ASP A 76 21.29 1.86 15.67
N THR A 77 22.20 1.28 14.88
CA THR A 77 22.61 1.84 13.59
C THR A 77 21.43 1.88 12.61
N LEU A 78 20.72 0.77 12.44
CA LEU A 78 19.56 0.69 11.55
C LEU A 78 18.47 1.68 11.97
N ARG A 79 18.21 1.81 13.28
CA ARG A 79 17.22 2.76 13.81
C ARG A 79 17.60 4.20 13.46
N LYS A 80 18.89 4.54 13.56
CA LYS A 80 19.40 5.85 13.16
C LYS A 80 19.22 6.09 11.66
N ASP A 81 19.63 5.16 10.82
CA ASP A 81 19.52 5.29 9.36
C ASP A 81 18.07 5.45 8.91
N VAL A 82 17.13 4.71 9.52
CA VAL A 82 15.69 4.85 9.25
C VAL A 82 15.19 6.24 9.69
N ALA A 83 15.63 6.73 10.85
CA ALA A 83 15.25 8.08 11.30
C ALA A 83 15.77 9.17 10.35
N ASP A 84 17.01 9.05 9.88
CA ASP A 84 17.62 9.98 8.93
C ASP A 84 16.90 9.94 7.57
N LEU A 85 16.52 8.75 7.08
CA LEU A 85 15.75 8.59 5.85
C LEU A 85 14.36 9.22 5.96
N LEU A 86 13.63 8.95 7.05
CA LEU A 86 12.31 9.53 7.28
C LEU A 86 12.38 11.06 7.41
N HIS A 87 13.43 11.57 8.07
CA HIS A 87 13.68 13.00 8.13
C HIS A 87 13.87 13.58 6.72
N GLY A 88 14.72 12.96 5.90
CA GLY A 88 14.97 13.35 4.50
C GLY A 88 13.71 13.32 3.62
N LEU A 89 12.87 12.29 3.74
CA LEU A 89 11.60 12.23 3.01
C LEU A 89 10.64 13.33 3.46
N SER A 90 10.60 13.63 4.77
CA SER A 90 9.72 14.68 5.31
C SER A 90 10.13 16.08 4.83
N THR A 91 11.43 16.33 4.66
CA THR A 91 11.97 17.61 4.19
C THR A 91 11.76 17.76 2.70
N ASP A 92 12.03 16.72 1.91
CA ASP A 92 11.78 16.69 0.46
C ASP A 92 10.29 16.89 0.14
N ARG A 93 9.40 16.18 0.86
CA ARG A 93 7.95 16.37 0.71
C ARG A 93 7.52 17.82 0.99
N ARG A 94 8.04 18.43 2.05
CA ARG A 94 7.75 19.85 2.39
C ARG A 94 8.25 20.80 1.32
N ALA A 95 9.46 20.59 0.80
CA ALA A 95 10.02 21.38 -0.29
C ALA A 95 9.14 21.32 -1.55
N ARG A 96 8.78 20.11 -2.01
CA ARG A 96 7.91 19.92 -3.18
C ARG A 96 6.54 20.58 -3.02
N THR A 97 5.95 20.51 -1.83
CA THR A 97 4.66 21.18 -1.58
C THR A 97 4.79 22.70 -1.63
N ALA A 98 5.90 23.26 -1.14
CA ALA A 98 6.16 24.69 -1.21
C ALA A 98 6.38 25.14 -2.66
N ASP A 99 7.13 24.37 -3.44
CA ASP A 99 7.39 24.64 -4.87
C ASP A 99 6.07 24.65 -5.67
N LEU A 100 5.21 23.65 -5.48
CA LEU A 100 3.90 23.59 -6.15
C LEU A 100 2.99 24.75 -5.76
N GLN A 101 3.00 25.16 -4.48
CA GLN A 101 2.24 26.34 -4.03
C GLN A 101 2.78 27.62 -4.66
N GLN A 102 4.10 27.76 -4.76
CA GLN A 102 4.73 28.91 -5.40
C GLN A 102 4.41 28.97 -6.89
N GLN A 103 4.44 27.82 -7.59
CA GLN A 103 4.07 27.72 -9.01
C GLN A 103 2.62 28.13 -9.23
N ARG A 104 1.65 27.59 -8.48
CA ARG A 104 0.24 27.99 -8.59
C ARG A 104 0.04 29.47 -8.29
N ALA A 105 0.74 30.01 -7.30
CA ALA A 105 0.66 31.43 -6.99
C ALA A 105 1.25 32.32 -8.09
N GLN A 106 2.24 31.81 -8.84
CA GLN A 106 2.78 32.46 -10.03
C GLN A 106 1.75 32.42 -11.18
N GLU A 107 1.22 31.25 -11.50
CA GLU A 107 0.21 31.07 -12.56
C GLU A 107 -1.03 31.94 -12.32
N LEU A 108 -1.52 32.03 -11.08
CA LEU A 108 -2.64 32.90 -10.74
C LEU A 108 -2.32 34.39 -10.90
N ARG A 109 -1.07 34.80 -10.64
CA ARG A 109 -0.63 36.18 -10.89
C ARG A 109 -0.58 36.47 -12.38
N ASP A 110 -0.02 35.55 -13.15
CA ASP A 110 0.10 35.69 -14.61
C ASP A 110 -1.27 35.70 -15.28
N LEU A 111 -2.19 34.82 -14.86
CA LEU A 111 -3.57 34.81 -15.35
C LEU A 111 -4.32 36.10 -15.01
N ARG A 112 -4.18 36.60 -13.78
CA ARG A 112 -4.77 37.89 -13.39
C ARG A 112 -4.24 39.04 -14.23
N GLN A 113 -2.93 39.05 -14.50
CA GLN A 113 -2.32 40.06 -15.35
C GLN A 113 -2.85 39.97 -16.79
N HIS A 114 -2.99 38.75 -17.32
CA HIS A 114 -3.53 38.53 -18.65
C HIS A 114 -4.98 39.02 -18.77
N VAL A 115 -5.84 38.69 -17.80
CA VAL A 115 -7.23 39.18 -17.75
C VAL A 115 -7.27 40.72 -17.63
N ALA A 116 -6.42 41.31 -16.80
CA ALA A 116 -6.34 42.76 -16.65
C ALA A 116 -5.98 43.45 -17.97
N ASN A 117 -5.00 42.90 -18.71
CA ASN A 117 -4.62 43.40 -20.03
C ASN A 117 -5.79 43.28 -21.03
N TYR A 118 -6.42 42.11 -21.12
CA TYR A 118 -7.56 41.88 -22.03
C TYR A 118 -8.74 42.82 -21.74
N LEU A 119 -9.07 43.04 -20.47
CA LEU A 119 -10.12 43.98 -20.09
C LEU A 119 -9.73 45.43 -20.43
N GLY A 120 -8.44 45.78 -20.28
CA GLY A 120 -7.88 47.04 -20.75
C GLY A 120 -8.12 47.25 -22.24
N ASP A 121 -7.70 46.29 -23.06
CA ASP A 121 -7.86 46.33 -24.52
C ASP A 121 -9.34 46.46 -24.92
N LEU A 122 -10.22 45.65 -24.34
CA LEU A 122 -11.66 45.70 -24.61
C LEU A 122 -12.28 47.06 -24.25
N SER A 123 -11.83 47.67 -23.14
CA SER A 123 -12.28 48.99 -22.72
C SER A 123 -11.81 50.10 -23.66
N ALA A 124 -10.59 49.99 -24.20
CA ALA A 124 -10.07 50.90 -25.20
C ALA A 124 -10.86 50.78 -26.51
N GLU A 125 -11.11 49.56 -27.00
CA GLU A 125 -11.93 49.32 -28.18
C GLU A 125 -13.34 49.90 -28.04
N ARG A 126 -13.96 49.75 -26.86
CA ARG A 126 -15.27 50.35 -26.58
C ARG A 126 -15.23 51.88 -26.59
N ALA A 127 -14.17 52.48 -26.07
CA ALA A 127 -13.99 53.93 -26.10
C ALA A 127 -13.83 54.44 -27.54
N ASP A 128 -13.05 53.76 -28.37
CA ASP A 128 -12.87 54.09 -29.79
C ASP A 128 -14.19 53.96 -30.58
N MET A 129 -14.95 52.90 -30.35
CA MET A 129 -16.28 52.74 -30.96
C MET A 129 -17.25 53.84 -30.53
N ALA A 130 -17.25 54.21 -29.25
CA ALA A 130 -18.09 55.30 -28.75
C ALA A 130 -17.70 56.65 -29.35
N ALA A 131 -16.40 56.94 -29.47
CA ALA A 131 -15.89 58.14 -30.12
C ALA A 131 -16.33 58.21 -31.59
N ALA A 132 -16.16 57.11 -32.34
CA ALA A 132 -16.59 57.04 -33.73
C ALA A 132 -18.12 57.22 -33.91
N GLN A 133 -18.93 56.74 -32.96
CA GLN A 133 -20.37 56.97 -32.96
C GLN A 133 -20.72 58.45 -32.73
N TRP A 134 -20.04 59.10 -31.78
CA TRP A 134 -20.22 60.53 -31.52
C TRP A 134 -19.85 61.40 -32.72
N ASP A 135 -18.77 61.06 -33.42
CA ASP A 135 -18.35 61.76 -34.64
C ASP A 135 -19.38 61.62 -35.77
N ARG A 136 -19.97 60.43 -35.95
CA ARG A 136 -21.05 60.26 -36.94
C ARG A 136 -22.28 61.08 -36.59
N LEU A 137 -22.70 61.07 -35.33
CA LEU A 137 -23.87 61.81 -34.88
C LEU A 137 -23.67 63.33 -34.97
N SER A 138 -22.46 63.82 -34.71
CA SER A 138 -22.15 65.25 -34.85
C SER A 138 -22.19 65.67 -36.33
N LEU A 139 -21.65 64.84 -37.23
CA LEU A 139 -21.68 65.08 -38.67
C LEU A 139 -23.11 65.06 -39.24
N ASP A 140 -23.93 64.08 -38.86
CA ASP A 140 -25.35 64.01 -39.24
C ASP A 140 -26.12 65.23 -38.73
N ARG A 141 -25.91 65.66 -37.48
CA ARG A 141 -26.51 66.90 -36.96
C ARG A 141 -26.07 68.12 -37.78
N GLN A 142 -24.79 68.20 -38.15
CA GLN A 142 -24.26 69.32 -38.90
C GLN A 142 -24.82 69.35 -40.33
N SER A 143 -24.94 68.19 -40.99
CA SER A 143 -25.61 68.06 -42.29
C SER A 143 -27.06 68.50 -42.20
N ARG A 144 -27.83 67.99 -41.23
CA ARG A 144 -29.24 68.39 -41.04
C ARG A 144 -29.38 69.88 -40.74
N ALA A 145 -28.49 70.45 -39.93
CA ALA A 145 -28.49 71.89 -39.66
C ALA A 145 -28.21 72.70 -40.93
N HIS A 146 -27.32 72.21 -41.80
CA HIS A 146 -27.04 72.81 -43.10
C HIS A 146 -28.24 72.68 -44.06
N ASP A 147 -28.87 71.50 -44.12
CA ASP A 147 -30.06 71.26 -44.94
C ASP A 147 -31.23 72.15 -44.50
N VAL A 148 -31.47 72.27 -43.20
CA VAL A 148 -32.48 73.18 -42.64
C VAL A 148 -32.13 74.63 -42.95
N ALA A 149 -30.86 75.04 -42.84
CA ALA A 149 -30.42 76.39 -43.20
C ALA A 149 -30.64 76.69 -44.69
N ASN A 150 -30.34 75.74 -45.58
CA ASN A 150 -30.58 75.84 -47.02
C ASN A 150 -32.08 75.90 -47.32
N MET A 151 -32.89 75.07 -46.66
CA MET A 151 -34.34 75.06 -46.82
C MET A 151 -34.97 76.38 -46.33
N LEU A 152 -34.47 76.96 -45.24
CA LEU A 152 -34.88 78.29 -44.76
C LEU A 152 -34.44 79.42 -45.70
N ALA A 153 -33.28 79.29 -46.35
CA ALA A 153 -32.80 80.24 -47.37
C ALA A 153 -33.62 80.16 -48.67
N GLU A 154 -33.97 78.95 -49.12
CA GLU A 154 -34.87 78.71 -50.26
C GLU A 154 -36.28 79.26 -50.01
N LEU A 155 -36.77 79.18 -48.76
CA LEU A 155 -38.05 79.75 -48.35
C LEU A 155 -38.05 81.28 -48.18
N HIS A 156 -36.92 81.96 -48.40
CA HIS A 156 -36.73 83.40 -48.20
C HIS A 156 -37.18 83.91 -46.82
N ILE A 157 -37.07 83.07 -45.78
CA ILE A 157 -37.44 83.48 -44.42
C ILE A 157 -36.18 83.94 -43.68
N THR A 158 -35.90 85.24 -43.76
CA THR A 158 -34.96 85.89 -42.85
C THR A 158 -35.60 86.07 -41.47
N ARG A 159 -35.35 85.19 -40.50
CA ARG A 159 -35.26 85.58 -39.06
C ARG A 159 -34.75 84.48 -38.12
N PRO A 160 -33.97 84.79 -37.06
CA PRO A 160 -33.34 83.78 -36.20
C PRO A 160 -34.28 83.34 -35.08
N VAL A 161 -34.18 82.07 -34.67
CA VAL A 161 -34.88 81.53 -33.48
C VAL A 161 -33.85 80.87 -32.55
N ALA A 162 -33.85 81.35 -31.31
CA ALA A 162 -32.99 80.89 -30.22
C ALA A 162 -33.49 79.57 -29.59
N LEU A 163 -32.53 78.73 -29.19
CA LEU A 163 -32.73 77.46 -28.47
C LEU A 163 -33.12 77.67 -27.00
N PRO A 164 -33.92 76.77 -26.38
CA PRO A 164 -33.84 76.47 -24.96
C PRO A 164 -33.18 75.10 -24.70
N PRO A 165 -32.61 74.85 -23.50
CA PRO A 165 -31.80 73.68 -23.21
C PRO A 165 -32.56 72.53 -22.50
N THR A 166 -32.13 71.31 -22.83
CA THR A 166 -32.05 70.03 -22.08
C THR A 166 -33.03 69.68 -20.96
N LEU A 167 -33.53 68.42 -21.01
CA LEU A 167 -33.59 67.38 -19.95
C LEU A 167 -33.84 66.01 -20.65
N PRO A 168 -33.63 64.81 -20.04
CA PRO A 168 -33.35 64.50 -18.63
C PRO A 168 -32.18 63.51 -18.37
N ALA A 169 -31.77 63.41 -17.10
CA ALA A 169 -31.12 62.22 -16.56
C ALA A 169 -32.17 61.38 -15.80
N MET A 170 -32.19 60.06 -16.01
CA MET A 170 -32.89 59.11 -15.13
C MET A 170 -31.88 58.22 -14.38
N PRO A 171 -32.21 57.78 -13.15
CA PRO A 171 -31.27 57.12 -12.25
C PRO A 171 -31.37 55.58 -12.29
N ALA A 172 -30.42 54.98 -11.58
CA ALA A 172 -30.09 53.56 -11.46
C ALA A 172 -31.23 52.67 -10.92
N THR A 173 -31.17 51.39 -11.33
CA THR A 173 -32.00 50.27 -10.87
C THR A 173 -31.52 49.72 -9.53
N ASP A 174 -32.44 49.61 -8.56
CA ASP A 174 -32.31 48.77 -7.36
C ASP A 174 -33.15 47.48 -7.52
N THR A 175 -32.53 46.34 -7.21
CA THR A 175 -33.15 45.03 -6.93
C THR A 175 -33.71 44.99 -5.49
N PRO A 176 -34.75 44.17 -5.17
CA PRO A 176 -34.44 42.88 -4.51
C PRO A 176 -35.46 41.71 -4.71
N THR A 177 -34.88 40.50 -4.76
CA THR A 177 -35.13 39.25 -3.98
C THR A 177 -36.55 38.78 -3.58
N SER A 178 -36.90 37.54 -4.00
CA SER A 178 -37.73 36.50 -3.31
C SER A 178 -38.13 35.44 -4.35
N SER A 179 -38.28 34.13 -4.13
CA SER A 179 -38.18 33.20 -3.00
C SER A 179 -38.11 31.77 -3.57
N VAL A 180 -37.52 30.85 -2.82
CA VAL A 180 -37.39 29.41 -3.12
C VAL A 180 -38.73 28.66 -2.92
N PRO A 181 -39.10 27.66 -3.75
CA PRO A 181 -40.17 26.73 -3.43
C PRO A 181 -39.64 25.44 -2.76
N VAL A 182 -40.42 24.99 -1.77
CA VAL A 182 -40.31 23.73 -1.02
C VAL A 182 -40.60 22.53 -1.94
N ALA A 183 -39.79 21.47 -1.84
CA ALA A 183 -40.00 20.20 -2.55
C ALA A 183 -40.62 19.13 -1.63
N GLU A 184 -41.63 18.43 -2.16
CA GLU A 184 -42.32 17.24 -1.62
C GLU A 184 -41.39 15.99 -1.59
N PRO A 185 -41.72 14.97 -0.77
CA PRO A 185 -40.91 13.74 -0.69
C PRO A 185 -41.27 12.77 -1.83
N PRO A 186 -40.30 12.07 -2.45
CA PRO A 186 -40.60 11.09 -3.47
C PRO A 186 -41.02 9.75 -2.86
N THR A 187 -42.00 9.14 -3.52
CA THR A 187 -42.48 7.78 -3.35
C THR A 187 -41.47 6.76 -3.87
N SER A 188 -41.43 5.62 -3.18
CA SER A 188 -40.76 4.37 -3.52
C SER A 188 -41.04 3.90 -4.96
N ASP A 189 -39.97 3.66 -5.73
CA ASP A 189 -39.79 2.55 -6.69
C ASP A 189 -38.55 2.82 -7.59
N GLU A 190 -37.32 2.75 -7.04
CA GLU A 190 -36.06 2.60 -7.82
C GLU A 190 -35.00 1.85 -6.98
N ASP A 191 -35.26 0.58 -6.65
CA ASP A 191 -34.24 -0.35 -6.16
C ASP A 191 -33.45 -0.90 -7.35
N ASP A 192 -32.21 -0.41 -7.56
CA ASP A 192 -31.05 -1.21 -8.01
C ASP A 192 -29.78 -0.37 -8.40
N LEU A 193 -29.77 0.96 -8.23
CA LEU A 193 -28.57 1.80 -8.49
C LEU A 193 -28.18 2.79 -7.37
N ASP A 194 -28.73 2.65 -6.17
CA ASP A 194 -28.77 3.74 -5.18
C ASP A 194 -27.87 3.57 -3.93
N MET A 195 -26.76 2.83 -4.03
CA MET A 195 -25.75 2.80 -2.94
C MET A 195 -24.64 3.85 -3.13
N VAL A 196 -24.24 4.13 -4.37
CA VAL A 196 -23.18 5.12 -4.68
C VAL A 196 -23.68 6.56 -4.52
N GLN A 197 -24.99 6.81 -4.60
CA GLN A 197 -25.57 8.14 -4.32
C GLN A 197 -25.84 8.39 -2.83
N ARG A 198 -26.10 7.34 -2.03
CA ARG A 198 -26.47 7.46 -0.60
C ARG A 198 -25.39 8.12 0.26
N PHE A 199 -24.14 7.97 -0.15
CA PHE A 199 -23.02 8.77 0.33
C PHE A 199 -22.42 9.52 -0.85
N GLY A 200 -22.86 10.76 -1.09
CA GLY A 200 -22.17 11.64 -2.04
C GLY A 200 -20.66 11.72 -1.76
N GLN A 201 -19.85 12.24 -2.68
CA GLN A 201 -18.37 12.19 -2.66
C GLN A 201 -17.67 12.41 -1.30
N ALA A 202 -18.24 13.24 -0.41
CA ALA A 202 -17.68 13.53 0.92
C ALA A 202 -18.25 12.66 2.07
N GLY A 203 -19.32 11.89 1.83
CA GLY A 203 -20.12 11.23 2.87
C GLY A 203 -19.38 10.14 3.64
N LEU A 204 -18.74 9.19 2.95
CA LEU A 204 -18.01 8.10 3.60
C LEU A 204 -16.72 8.58 4.29
N VAL A 205 -16.00 9.51 3.67
CA VAL A 205 -14.79 10.10 4.26
C VAL A 205 -15.15 10.91 5.51
N ALA A 206 -16.19 11.73 5.44
CA ALA A 206 -16.67 12.50 6.59
C ALA A 206 -17.20 11.59 7.70
N TYR A 207 -17.90 10.50 7.35
CA TYR A 207 -18.38 9.50 8.30
C TYR A 207 -17.21 8.81 9.02
N ALA A 208 -16.18 8.37 8.27
CA ALA A 208 -14.97 7.76 8.84
C ALA A 208 -14.21 8.74 9.76
N GLN A 209 -14.12 10.00 9.36
CA GLN A 209 -13.53 11.05 10.18
C GLN A 209 -14.35 11.31 11.46
N MET A 210 -15.68 11.35 11.37
CA MET A 210 -16.57 11.52 12.51
C MET A 210 -16.44 10.37 13.49
N ALA A 211 -16.48 9.12 13.01
CA ALA A 211 -16.30 7.93 13.83
C ALA A 211 -14.96 7.97 14.58
N ARG A 212 -13.86 8.27 13.88
CA ARG A 212 -12.53 8.45 14.48
C ARG A 212 -12.53 9.51 15.58
N VAL A 213 -13.05 10.71 15.31
CA VAL A 213 -13.07 11.81 16.29
C VAL A 213 -13.91 11.46 17.51
N THR A 214 -15.06 10.83 17.31
CA THR A 214 -15.92 10.39 18.42
C THR A 214 -15.24 9.36 19.30
N ILE A 215 -14.59 8.35 18.71
CA ILE A 215 -13.87 7.31 19.46
C ILE A 215 -12.72 7.95 20.27
N LEU A 216 -11.89 8.78 19.63
CA LEU A 216 -10.74 9.39 20.30
C LEU A 216 -11.16 10.33 21.42
N ARG A 217 -12.23 11.11 21.25
CA ARG A 217 -12.74 12.00 22.30
C ARG A 217 -13.13 11.22 23.57
N VAL A 218 -13.70 10.03 23.41
CA VAL A 218 -14.05 9.19 24.56
C VAL A 218 -12.77 8.69 25.25
N LEU A 219 -11.78 8.26 24.47
CA LEU A 219 -10.51 7.75 24.99
C LEU A 219 -9.61 8.83 25.61
N GLU A 220 -9.70 10.08 25.16
CA GLU A 220 -9.02 11.23 25.78
C GLU A 220 -9.46 11.46 27.23
N GLY A 221 -10.66 11.02 27.61
CA GLY A 221 -11.19 11.10 28.96
C GLY A 221 -10.58 10.10 29.96
N GLY A 222 -9.74 9.16 29.49
CA GLY A 222 -9.19 8.06 30.29
C GLY A 222 -9.93 6.74 30.05
N ALA A 223 -10.07 5.92 31.09
CA ALA A 223 -10.79 4.65 30.98
C ALA A 223 -12.29 4.92 30.71
N PRO A 224 -12.84 4.41 29.60
CA PRO A 224 -14.27 4.56 29.30
C PRO A 224 -15.13 3.78 30.31
N SER A 225 -16.37 4.23 30.54
CA SER A 225 -17.40 3.45 31.22
C SER A 225 -17.94 2.34 30.32
N ASP A 226 -18.60 1.32 30.90
CA ASP A 226 -19.20 0.21 30.13
C ASP A 226 -20.10 0.70 28.97
N ASP A 227 -20.94 1.73 29.22
CA ASP A 227 -21.77 2.35 28.18
C ASP A 227 -20.95 2.99 27.05
N GLN A 228 -19.82 3.60 27.41
CA GLN A 228 -18.89 4.22 26.46
C GLN A 228 -18.13 3.17 25.65
N GLU A 229 -17.74 2.05 26.26
CA GLU A 229 -17.14 0.91 25.56
C GLU A 229 -18.11 0.33 24.52
N ILE A 230 -19.38 0.13 24.90
CA ILE A 230 -20.44 -0.31 23.98
C ILE A 230 -20.60 0.70 22.83
N GLN A 231 -20.59 2.00 23.14
CA GLN A 231 -20.71 3.04 22.12
C GLN A 231 -19.51 3.06 21.16
N ILE A 232 -18.28 2.91 21.66
CA ILE A 232 -17.07 2.82 20.83
C ILE A 232 -17.15 1.60 19.92
N GLY A 233 -17.49 0.43 20.46
CA GLY A 233 -17.69 -0.79 19.69
C GLY A 233 -18.70 -0.59 18.56
N ALA A 234 -19.86 0.01 18.86
CA ALA A 234 -20.87 0.33 17.87
C ALA A 234 -20.40 1.30 16.78
N GLN A 235 -19.51 2.26 17.09
CA GLN A 235 -18.91 3.15 16.08
C GLN A 235 -17.96 2.39 15.16
N VAL A 236 -17.15 1.47 15.70
CA VAL A 236 -16.23 0.63 14.89
C VAL A 236 -17.00 -0.35 14.01
N ASP A 237 -18.01 -1.01 14.58
CA ASP A 237 -18.86 -1.96 13.86
C ASP A 237 -19.69 -1.21 12.79
N GLY A 238 -20.21 -0.01 13.11
CA GLY A 238 -20.89 0.86 12.17
C GLY A 238 -19.98 1.38 11.04
N LEU A 239 -18.72 1.69 11.34
CA LEU A 239 -17.73 2.04 10.33
C LEU A 239 -17.57 0.90 9.31
N SER A 240 -17.34 -0.31 9.79
CA SER A 240 -17.20 -1.49 8.93
C SER A 240 -18.48 -1.79 8.16
N GLY A 241 -19.63 -1.77 8.84
CA GLY A 241 -20.93 -2.05 8.24
C GLY A 241 -21.36 -1.07 7.15
N ASN A 242 -20.88 0.18 7.18
CA ASN A 242 -21.16 1.17 6.13
C ASN A 242 -20.12 1.13 4.99
N VAL A 243 -18.86 0.82 5.29
CA VAL A 243 -17.78 0.87 4.29
C VAL A 243 -17.68 -0.44 3.49
N GLN A 244 -17.82 -1.61 4.13
CA GLN A 244 -17.65 -2.90 3.43
C GLN A 244 -18.65 -3.11 2.28
N PRO A 245 -19.96 -2.81 2.43
CA PRO A 245 -20.90 -2.96 1.31
C PRO A 245 -20.54 -2.04 0.13
N PHE A 246 -20.06 -0.83 0.42
CA PHE A 246 -19.57 0.09 -0.59
C PHE A 246 -18.35 -0.48 -1.32
N LEU A 247 -17.36 -1.02 -0.60
CA LEU A 247 -16.17 -1.64 -1.22
C LEU A 247 -16.54 -2.87 -2.05
N ALA A 248 -17.46 -3.70 -1.57
CA ALA A 248 -17.92 -4.87 -2.31
C ALA A 248 -18.60 -4.48 -3.63
N GLU A 249 -19.45 -3.45 -3.61
CA GLU A 249 -20.12 -2.95 -4.81
C GLU A 249 -19.15 -2.26 -5.77
N LEU A 250 -18.24 -1.45 -5.23
CA LEU A 250 -17.17 -0.82 -6.00
C LEU A 250 -16.32 -1.88 -6.72
N MET A 251 -15.87 -2.92 -6.02
CA MET A 251 -15.05 -3.98 -6.61
C MET A 251 -15.80 -4.81 -7.65
N ARG A 252 -17.14 -4.85 -7.60
CA ARG A 252 -17.97 -5.48 -8.63
C ARG A 252 -18.12 -4.63 -9.89
N THR A 253 -18.11 -3.31 -9.75
CA THR A 253 -18.52 -2.37 -10.81
C THR A 253 -17.38 -1.56 -11.42
N PHE A 254 -16.24 -1.39 -10.73
CA PHE A 254 -15.16 -0.48 -11.14
C PHE A 254 -14.56 -0.78 -12.51
N GLY A 255 -14.66 -2.02 -12.99
CA GLY A 255 -14.26 -2.40 -14.35
C GLY A 255 -15.00 -1.62 -15.44
N ARG A 256 -16.22 -1.11 -15.15
CA ARG A 256 -17.04 -0.32 -16.07
C ARG A 256 -16.80 1.19 -15.96
N PHE A 257 -16.06 1.64 -14.95
CA PHE A 257 -15.79 3.07 -14.72
C PHE A 257 -14.76 3.61 -15.71
N SER A 258 -14.99 4.84 -16.15
CA SER A 258 -13.99 5.63 -16.86
C SER A 258 -12.76 5.92 -15.98
N PRO A 259 -11.60 6.27 -16.55
CA PRO A 259 -10.42 6.62 -15.76
C PRO A 259 -10.68 7.72 -14.73
N ALA A 260 -11.42 8.77 -15.10
CA ALA A 260 -11.77 9.86 -14.19
C ALA A 260 -12.67 9.40 -13.02
N GLU A 261 -13.60 8.49 -13.26
CA GLU A 261 -14.44 7.89 -12.21
C GLU A 261 -13.62 6.96 -11.30
N ARG A 262 -12.66 6.21 -11.84
CA ARG A 262 -11.74 5.38 -11.03
C ARG A 262 -10.86 6.25 -10.13
N ASP A 263 -10.31 7.34 -10.67
CA ASP A 263 -9.51 8.31 -9.90
C ASP A 263 -10.36 8.92 -8.77
N GLN A 264 -11.60 9.32 -9.09
CA GLN A 264 -12.53 9.88 -8.12
C GLN A 264 -12.88 8.88 -7.01
N MET A 265 -13.20 7.63 -7.36
CA MET A 265 -13.47 6.58 -6.38
C MET A 265 -12.22 6.22 -5.56
N GLY A 266 -11.04 6.26 -6.19
CA GLY A 266 -9.75 6.09 -5.54
C GLY A 266 -9.52 7.11 -4.44
N GLU A 267 -9.82 8.39 -4.69
CA GLU A 267 -9.71 9.44 -3.67
C GLU A 267 -10.64 9.21 -2.47
N ILE A 268 -11.86 8.71 -2.70
CA ILE A 268 -12.80 8.37 -1.62
C ILE A 268 -12.24 7.21 -0.79
N VAL A 269 -11.84 6.11 -1.42
CA VAL A 269 -11.28 4.93 -0.74
C VAL A 269 -10.03 5.32 0.05
N LEU A 270 -9.12 6.09 -0.54
CA LEU A 270 -7.92 6.59 0.14
C LEU A 270 -8.26 7.57 1.28
N GLY A 271 -9.29 8.39 1.14
CA GLY A 271 -9.80 9.26 2.19
C GLY A 271 -10.28 8.47 3.41
N VAL A 272 -11.06 7.41 3.18
CA VAL A 272 -11.52 6.50 4.23
C VAL A 272 -10.32 5.77 4.83
N GLN A 273 -9.47 5.15 4.01
CA GLN A 273 -8.28 4.43 4.44
C GLN A 273 -7.37 5.27 5.33
N ARG A 274 -7.10 6.54 4.96
CA ARG A 274 -6.30 7.47 5.79
C ARG A 274 -6.91 7.67 7.18
N ASN A 275 -8.23 7.81 7.28
CA ASN A 275 -8.90 7.96 8.57
C ASN A 275 -8.84 6.67 9.41
N VAL A 276 -9.06 5.50 8.80
CA VAL A 276 -9.01 4.22 9.52
C VAL A 276 -7.58 3.90 9.99
N VAL A 277 -6.57 4.16 9.15
CA VAL A 277 -5.15 4.00 9.52
C VAL A 277 -4.77 4.96 10.64
N ALA A 278 -5.22 6.22 10.58
CA ALA A 278 -4.97 7.19 11.64
C ALA A 278 -5.59 6.73 12.96
N LEU A 279 -6.86 6.30 12.94
CA LEU A 279 -7.53 5.75 14.11
C LEU A 279 -6.76 4.57 14.69
N SER A 280 -6.37 3.59 13.86
CA SER A 280 -5.62 2.42 14.33
C SER A 280 -4.31 2.80 15.01
N ARG A 281 -3.58 3.79 14.50
CA ARG A 281 -2.32 4.28 15.12
C ARG A 281 -2.56 5.04 16.41
N GLU A 282 -3.62 5.84 16.46
CA GLU A 282 -3.93 6.65 17.64
C GLU A 282 -4.45 5.82 18.80
N LEU A 283 -5.12 4.70 18.50
CA LEU A 283 -5.44 3.67 19.49
C LEU A 283 -4.17 3.09 20.13
N GLU A 284 -3.07 2.91 19.37
CA GLU A 284 -1.78 2.43 19.92
C GLU A 284 -1.13 3.45 20.85
N THR A 285 -1.28 4.74 20.55
CA THR A 285 -0.65 5.83 21.30
C THR A 285 -1.59 6.45 22.33
N SER A 286 -2.75 5.82 22.58
CA SER A 286 -3.78 6.35 23.47
C SER A 286 -3.23 6.50 24.92
N PRO A 287 -3.54 7.60 25.63
CA PRO A 287 -3.07 7.80 26.98
C PRO A 287 -3.61 6.72 27.94
N TRP A 288 -2.73 6.19 28.79
CA TRP A 288 -3.11 5.18 29.77
C TRP A 288 -4.04 5.75 30.85
N PRO A 289 -5.03 4.99 31.35
CA PRO A 289 -5.83 5.44 32.47
C PRO A 289 -5.00 5.64 33.74
N THR A 290 -5.42 6.57 34.60
CA THR A 290 -4.67 6.93 35.82
C THR A 290 -4.60 5.77 36.83
N SER A 291 -5.57 4.87 36.81
CA SER A 291 -5.63 3.71 37.70
C SER A 291 -4.89 2.49 37.12
N PRO A 292 -3.84 1.97 37.78
CA PRO A 292 -3.13 0.77 37.32
C PRO A 292 -4.00 -0.48 37.20
N ALA A 293 -5.08 -0.56 38.00
CA ALA A 293 -6.02 -1.68 37.96
C ALA A 293 -6.81 -1.74 36.63
N GLN A 294 -6.94 -0.62 35.93
CA GLN A 294 -7.67 -0.52 34.65
C GLN A 294 -6.77 -0.72 33.43
N HIS A 295 -5.44 -0.80 33.60
CA HIS A 295 -4.49 -0.87 32.48
C HIS A 295 -4.65 -2.13 31.64
N GLU A 296 -4.92 -3.27 32.28
CA GLU A 296 -5.06 -4.55 31.58
C GLU A 296 -6.36 -4.60 30.77
N ASP A 297 -7.48 -4.18 31.36
CA ASP A 297 -8.77 -4.16 30.67
C ASP A 297 -8.78 -3.14 29.54
N PHE A 298 -8.21 -1.95 29.76
CA PHE A 298 -8.04 -0.93 28.71
C PHE A 298 -7.16 -1.45 27.55
N ARG A 299 -6.07 -2.16 27.86
CA ARG A 299 -5.21 -2.77 26.83
C ARG A 299 -5.99 -3.79 25.99
N ARG A 300 -6.78 -4.66 26.64
CA ARG A 300 -7.62 -5.66 25.94
C ARG A 300 -8.66 -5.00 25.05
N MET A 301 -9.32 -3.95 25.55
CA MET A 301 -10.28 -3.17 24.76
C MET A 301 -9.62 -2.59 23.51
N ILE A 302 -8.49 -1.90 23.65
CA ILE A 302 -7.74 -1.33 22.51
C ILE A 302 -7.35 -2.43 21.50
N GLU A 303 -6.91 -3.59 21.98
CA GLU A 303 -6.55 -4.71 21.12
C GLU A 303 -7.77 -5.29 20.38
N ASP A 304 -8.93 -5.41 21.04
CA ASP A 304 -10.18 -5.85 20.43
C ASP A 304 -10.63 -4.88 19.32
N LEU A 305 -10.60 -3.57 19.58
CA LEU A 305 -10.94 -2.56 18.58
C LEU A 305 -10.03 -2.62 17.36
N ARG A 306 -8.72 -2.83 17.57
CA ARG A 306 -7.77 -3.02 16.47
C ARG A 306 -8.06 -4.29 15.66
N HIS A 307 -8.33 -5.40 16.34
CA HIS A 307 -8.69 -6.66 15.68
C HIS A 307 -9.95 -6.49 14.82
N ARG A 308 -10.95 -5.73 15.28
CA ARG A 308 -12.16 -5.41 14.51
C ARG A 308 -11.89 -4.52 13.30
N LEU A 309 -10.94 -3.59 13.38
CA LEU A 309 -10.58 -2.70 12.26
C LEU A 309 -9.69 -3.35 11.20
N ALA A 310 -8.92 -4.38 11.58
CA ALA A 310 -7.99 -5.08 10.69
C ALA A 310 -8.59 -5.59 9.36
N PRO A 311 -9.76 -6.28 9.33
CA PRO A 311 -10.36 -6.74 8.07
C PRO A 311 -10.73 -5.58 7.15
N LEU A 312 -11.30 -4.51 7.71
CA LEU A 312 -11.67 -3.32 6.94
C LEU A 312 -10.44 -2.64 6.33
N LEU A 313 -9.34 -2.54 7.08
CA LEU A 313 -8.07 -2.00 6.57
C LEU A 313 -7.52 -2.80 5.38
N ASN A 314 -7.61 -4.14 5.46
CA ASN A 314 -7.18 -5.01 4.37
C ASN A 314 -8.04 -4.85 3.12
N GLU A 315 -9.37 -4.76 3.27
CA GLU A 315 -10.27 -4.50 2.13
C GLU A 315 -10.04 -3.13 1.50
N LEU A 316 -9.82 -2.09 2.30
CA LEU A 316 -9.51 -0.74 1.83
C LEU A 316 -8.19 -0.71 1.05
N ASP A 317 -7.17 -1.46 1.49
CA ASP A 317 -5.88 -1.54 0.79
C ASP A 317 -6.01 -2.25 -0.57
N VAL A 318 -6.74 -3.37 -0.61
CA VAL A 318 -7.03 -4.08 -1.86
C VAL A 318 -7.80 -3.18 -2.84
N ALA A 319 -8.84 -2.48 -2.36
CA ALA A 319 -9.63 -1.58 -3.20
C ALA A 319 -8.80 -0.38 -3.70
N ALA A 320 -7.97 0.22 -2.84
CA ALA A 320 -7.09 1.33 -3.22
C ALA A 320 -6.10 0.90 -4.31
N GLN A 321 -5.49 -0.28 -4.17
CA GLN A 321 -4.58 -0.84 -5.18
C GLN A 321 -5.30 -1.11 -6.51
N ALA A 322 -6.51 -1.66 -6.46
CA ALA A 322 -7.30 -1.95 -7.67
C ALA A 322 -7.69 -0.68 -8.43
N LEU A 323 -7.96 0.43 -7.73
CA LEU A 323 -8.32 1.71 -8.33
C LEU A 323 -7.11 2.51 -8.84
N GLN A 324 -5.96 2.38 -8.18
CA GLN A 324 -4.70 3.03 -8.60
C GLN A 324 -3.95 2.25 -9.67
N ALA A 325 -4.27 0.96 -9.85
CA ALA A 325 -3.75 0.18 -10.96
C ALA A 325 -4.08 0.93 -12.27
N PRO A 326 -3.08 1.24 -13.11
CA PRO A 326 -3.32 1.92 -14.37
C PRO A 326 -4.43 1.20 -15.12
N ALA A 327 -5.43 1.96 -15.61
CA ALA A 327 -6.35 1.45 -16.61
C ALA A 327 -5.52 1.18 -17.86
N GLU A 328 -4.95 -0.01 -17.98
CA GLU A 328 -4.40 -0.46 -19.23
C GLU A 328 -5.47 -0.28 -20.30
N PRO A 329 -5.14 0.36 -21.44
CA PRO A 329 -6.06 0.39 -22.56
C PRO A 329 -6.42 -1.05 -22.90
N VAL A 330 -7.70 -1.30 -23.18
CA VAL A 330 -8.11 -2.54 -23.83
C VAL A 330 -7.40 -2.59 -25.18
N SER A 331 -6.27 -3.29 -25.21
CA SER A 331 -5.48 -3.66 -26.37
C SER A 331 -4.61 -4.82 -25.91
N GLU A 332 -4.90 -6.01 -26.45
CA GLU A 332 -4.08 -7.23 -26.53
C GLU A 332 -3.06 -7.57 -25.42
N PRO A 333 -3.06 -8.81 -24.92
CA PRO A 333 -2.14 -9.22 -23.86
C PRO A 333 -0.69 -9.22 -24.36
N GLU A 334 0.14 -8.31 -23.86
CA GLU A 334 1.59 -8.35 -24.01
C GLU A 334 2.30 -8.54 -22.65
N PRO A 335 3.50 -9.14 -22.64
CA PRO A 335 3.77 -10.29 -21.79
C PRO A 335 4.48 -9.95 -20.46
N THR A 336 3.94 -10.53 -19.40
CA THR A 336 4.60 -10.77 -18.11
C THR A 336 5.97 -11.44 -18.32
N GLN A 337 6.99 -10.94 -17.62
CA GLN A 337 8.29 -11.59 -17.51
C GLN A 337 8.15 -13.06 -17.07
N ALA A 338 8.51 -13.96 -18.00
CA ALA A 338 9.05 -15.30 -17.81
C ALA A 338 8.55 -16.11 -16.59
N ARG A 339 7.27 -16.50 -16.61
CA ARG A 339 6.96 -17.91 -16.30
C ARG A 339 7.01 -18.63 -17.64
N SER A 340 8.00 -19.48 -17.86
CA SER A 340 8.13 -20.27 -19.08
C SER A 340 6.97 -21.28 -19.16
N TYR A 341 5.83 -20.84 -19.67
CA TYR A 341 4.76 -21.74 -20.08
C TYR A 341 5.27 -22.57 -21.26
N ARG A 342 5.29 -23.89 -21.09
CA ARG A 342 5.73 -24.87 -22.10
C ARG A 342 4.58 -25.82 -22.37
N ASP A 343 4.16 -25.90 -23.62
CA ASP A 343 3.17 -26.85 -24.08
C ASP A 343 3.78 -28.23 -24.28
N ASN A 344 2.94 -29.26 -24.17
CA ASN A 344 3.34 -30.61 -24.51
C ASN A 344 3.27 -30.84 -26.02
N LEU A 345 4.33 -30.44 -26.74
CA LEU A 345 4.42 -30.59 -28.20
C LEU A 345 4.31 -32.05 -28.68
N THR A 346 4.49 -33.05 -27.82
CA THR A 346 4.24 -34.47 -28.17
C THR A 346 2.78 -34.78 -28.52
N THR A 347 1.85 -33.85 -28.28
CA THR A 347 0.44 -33.95 -28.72
C THR A 347 0.31 -33.92 -30.24
N ILE A 348 1.28 -33.34 -30.96
CA ILE A 348 1.31 -33.28 -32.42
C ILE A 348 1.89 -34.57 -32.99
N HIS A 349 1.18 -35.16 -33.95
CA HIS A 349 1.58 -36.43 -34.53
C HIS A 349 2.91 -36.34 -35.27
N GLY A 350 3.88 -37.16 -34.86
CA GLY A 350 5.25 -37.15 -35.39
C GLY A 350 6.27 -36.42 -34.50
N ILE A 351 5.85 -35.68 -33.47
CA ILE A 351 6.75 -35.08 -32.48
C ILE A 351 6.94 -36.03 -31.30
N GLY A 352 8.07 -36.73 -31.26
CA GLY A 352 8.47 -37.51 -30.08
C GLY A 352 9.19 -36.67 -29.01
N PRO A 353 9.42 -37.20 -27.80
CA PRO A 353 10.10 -36.49 -26.71
C PRO A 353 11.49 -35.93 -27.10
N ALA A 354 12.23 -36.65 -27.95
CA ALA A 354 13.54 -36.22 -28.45
C ALA A 354 13.46 -35.01 -29.40
N LEU A 355 12.36 -34.90 -30.17
CA LEU A 355 12.12 -33.76 -31.07
C LEU A 355 11.60 -32.56 -30.27
N GLN A 356 10.70 -32.78 -29.31
CA GLN A 356 10.27 -31.73 -28.39
C GLN A 356 11.46 -31.11 -27.64
N GLN A 357 12.39 -31.91 -27.11
CA GLN A 357 13.57 -31.37 -26.42
C GLN A 357 14.46 -30.52 -27.35
N ARG A 358 14.50 -30.84 -28.65
CA ARG A 358 15.23 -30.04 -29.65
C ARG A 358 14.52 -28.74 -29.95
N LEU A 359 13.20 -28.77 -30.10
CA LEU A 359 12.36 -27.58 -30.26
C LEU A 359 12.46 -26.66 -29.04
N ASP A 360 12.40 -27.22 -27.83
CA ASP A 360 12.60 -26.50 -26.57
C ASP A 360 13.97 -25.80 -26.53
N ARG A 361 15.04 -26.49 -26.96
CA ARG A 361 16.40 -25.91 -27.05
C ARG A 361 16.52 -24.82 -28.10
N ALA A 362 15.70 -24.88 -29.15
CA ALA A 362 15.59 -23.84 -30.16
C ALA A 362 14.66 -22.68 -29.74
N GLY A 363 14.10 -22.73 -28.52
CA GLY A 363 13.21 -21.71 -27.99
C GLY A 363 11.73 -21.89 -28.37
N ILE A 364 11.38 -23.00 -29.02
CA ILE A 364 10.02 -23.32 -29.46
C ILE A 364 9.40 -24.26 -28.41
N CYS A 365 8.73 -23.67 -27.44
CA CYS A 365 8.17 -24.35 -26.28
C CYS A 365 6.63 -24.39 -26.30
N THR A 366 5.94 -23.70 -27.22
CA THR A 366 4.46 -23.61 -27.25
C THR A 366 3.87 -23.97 -28.61
N TYR A 367 2.58 -24.36 -28.66
CA TYR A 367 1.86 -24.62 -29.91
C TYR A 367 1.80 -23.36 -30.78
N ILE A 368 1.67 -22.18 -30.16
CA ILE A 368 1.67 -20.89 -30.85
C ILE A 368 3.02 -20.64 -31.54
N GLN A 369 4.13 -20.86 -30.84
CA GLN A 369 5.47 -20.68 -31.41
C GLN A 369 5.72 -21.66 -32.55
N LEU A 370 5.26 -22.90 -32.42
CA LEU A 370 5.37 -23.91 -33.48
C LEU A 370 4.50 -23.57 -34.70
N ALA A 371 3.29 -23.04 -34.48
CA ALA A 371 2.35 -22.62 -35.53
C ALA A 371 2.81 -21.38 -36.32
N LEU A 372 3.57 -20.50 -35.68
CA LEU A 372 4.14 -19.29 -36.26
C LEU A 372 5.52 -19.50 -36.88
N SER A 373 6.16 -20.64 -36.63
CA SER A 373 7.48 -20.95 -37.18
C SER A 373 7.39 -21.30 -38.66
N SER A 374 8.39 -20.89 -39.45
CA SER A 374 8.47 -21.30 -40.85
C SER A 374 8.98 -22.75 -40.96
N PRO A 375 8.61 -23.49 -42.03
CA PRO A 375 9.16 -24.83 -42.27
C PRO A 375 10.69 -24.83 -42.39
N GLU A 376 11.29 -23.73 -42.86
CA GLU A 376 12.74 -23.60 -42.97
C GLU A 376 13.40 -23.46 -41.59
N ASP A 377 12.82 -22.65 -40.70
CA ASP A 377 13.33 -22.44 -39.34
C ASP A 377 13.22 -23.71 -38.50
N LEU A 378 12.14 -24.45 -38.64
CA LEU A 378 11.95 -25.73 -37.95
C LEU A 378 12.94 -26.79 -38.47
N ARG A 379 13.18 -26.87 -39.78
CA ARG A 379 14.23 -27.75 -40.33
C ARG A 379 15.61 -27.37 -39.80
N LYS A 380 15.90 -26.08 -39.71
CA LYS A 380 17.16 -25.56 -39.15
C LYS A 380 17.31 -25.88 -37.66
N ALA A 381 16.24 -25.76 -36.88
CA ALA A 381 16.20 -26.07 -35.46
C ALA A 381 16.38 -27.57 -35.18
N LEU A 382 15.84 -28.44 -36.04
CA LEU A 382 15.90 -29.88 -35.88
C LEU A 382 17.21 -30.49 -36.41
N GLY A 383 17.87 -29.84 -37.36
CA GLY A 383 19.08 -30.33 -38.02
C GLY A 383 18.81 -31.65 -38.76
N ASP A 384 19.77 -32.57 -38.77
CA ASP A 384 19.63 -33.88 -39.44
C ASP A 384 18.45 -34.72 -38.93
N ALA A 385 18.00 -34.49 -37.69
CA ALA A 385 16.84 -35.18 -37.10
C ALA A 385 15.50 -34.74 -37.72
N GLY A 386 15.45 -33.58 -38.39
CA GLY A 386 14.26 -33.05 -39.05
C GLY A 386 14.10 -33.48 -40.51
N ARG A 387 15.05 -34.23 -41.08
CA ARG A 387 15.06 -34.56 -42.51
C ARG A 387 13.87 -35.42 -42.96
N LEU A 388 13.32 -36.23 -42.06
CA LEU A 388 12.15 -37.09 -42.28
C LEU A 388 10.88 -36.58 -41.56
N ALA A 389 10.96 -35.41 -40.92
CA ALA A 389 9.83 -34.84 -40.21
C ALA A 389 8.88 -34.13 -41.20
N ASN A 390 7.58 -34.37 -41.06
CA ASN A 390 6.57 -33.62 -41.81
C ASN A 390 6.25 -32.31 -41.09
N VAL A 391 7.15 -31.34 -41.27
CA VAL A 391 7.17 -30.09 -40.52
C VAL A 391 5.99 -29.19 -40.86
N GLU A 392 5.53 -29.27 -42.10
CA GLU A 392 4.32 -28.62 -42.59
C GLU A 392 3.06 -29.13 -41.86
N ASP A 393 2.92 -30.45 -41.69
CA ASP A 393 1.80 -31.04 -40.94
C ASP A 393 1.82 -30.63 -39.47
N TRP A 394 3.01 -30.46 -38.87
CA TRP A 394 3.13 -30.00 -37.49
C TRP A 394 2.64 -28.57 -37.31
N ILE A 395 2.92 -27.68 -38.26
CA ILE A 395 2.44 -26.30 -38.25
C ILE A 395 0.91 -26.27 -38.31
N VAL A 396 0.29 -27.09 -39.19
CA VAL A 396 -1.17 -27.17 -39.31
C VAL A 396 -1.82 -27.69 -38.02
N GLN A 397 -1.29 -28.77 -37.44
CA GLN A 397 -1.79 -29.30 -36.18
C GLN A 397 -1.58 -28.32 -35.01
N ALA A 398 -0.44 -27.63 -34.97
CA ALA A 398 -0.16 -26.61 -33.98
C ALA A 398 -1.13 -25.43 -34.06
N ARG A 399 -1.50 -24.99 -35.26
CA ARG A 399 -2.54 -23.95 -35.46
C ARG A 399 -3.89 -24.40 -34.90
N SER A 400 -4.28 -25.65 -35.14
CA SER A 400 -5.52 -26.21 -34.60
C SER A 400 -5.51 -26.26 -33.07
N LEU A 401 -4.39 -26.70 -32.46
CA LEU A 401 -4.23 -26.75 -31.00
C LEU A 401 -4.13 -25.36 -30.36
N ALA A 402 -3.60 -24.38 -31.08
CA ALA A 402 -3.51 -22.99 -30.65
C ALA A 402 -4.81 -22.19 -30.86
N GLY A 403 -5.86 -22.80 -31.45
CA GLY A 403 -7.12 -22.12 -31.75
C GLY A 403 -6.99 -21.05 -32.85
N MET A 404 -5.99 -21.15 -33.73
CA MET A 404 -5.79 -20.21 -34.84
C MET A 404 -6.68 -20.58 -36.04
N PRO A 405 -7.29 -19.59 -36.72
CA PRO A 405 -8.03 -19.83 -37.95
C PRO A 405 -7.09 -20.39 -39.04
N SER A 406 -7.57 -21.41 -39.75
CA SER A 406 -6.80 -22.17 -40.77
C SER A 406 -6.44 -21.36 -42.00
#